data_AF-A0AB34JM97-F1
#
_entry.id   AF-A0AB34JM97-F1
#
_cell.length_a   1.000
_cell.length_b   1.000
_cell.length_c   1.000
_cell.angle_alpha   90.00
_cell.angle_beta   90.00
_cell.angle_gamma   90.00
#
_symmetry.space_group_name_H-M   'P 1'
#
loop_
_entity.id
_entity.type
_entity.pdbx_description
1 polymer ?
#
loop_
_entity_poly.entity_id
_entity_poly.type
_entity_poly.pdbx_seq_one_letter_code
_entity_poly.pdbx_strand_id
1 'polypeptide(L)'
;MAAALLCFSPLSLYPHAGSNSLDAGGGGRCVYEYAAHSAVPVVTRANCSISRKDLDQGTEPGESAREYVRKLGGHDGCENDDAGHILANRLGGRGVPTNLFPQSPHLNRGAWEVMERGIAECLADHATSATLQWTFAYSASLDQRPRSATYAVEYDQGCPSVSRSFLNICTGMETVNLNISCVDSTTASSGCIIHTQADSSFKTAQDGFVVPLAKQFEIIHLRQPTRTSTYSALTWCVSESSHLTPSGSFVFKLGVTNATRSGSLDCLSAGTFDLNPGECMVAHAREAASVQLCFNHREQ
;
A
#
# COMPACT_ATOMS: atom_id res chain seq x y z
N MET A 1 -30.06 46.04 -0.60
CA MET A 1 -30.07 44.58 -0.35
C MET A 1 -28.62 44.14 -0.21
N ALA A 2 -28.15 43.93 1.02
CA ALA A 2 -26.80 43.46 1.28
C ALA A 2 -26.79 41.93 1.17
N ALA A 3 -25.97 41.40 0.28
CA ALA A 3 -25.75 39.96 0.17
C ALA A 3 -25.10 39.47 1.47
N ALA A 4 -25.77 38.53 2.14
CA ALA A 4 -25.22 37.83 3.28
C ALA A 4 -24.05 36.96 2.80
N LEU A 5 -22.83 37.42 3.10
CA LEU A 5 -21.63 36.60 3.00
C LEU A 5 -21.76 35.53 4.10
N LEU A 6 -22.14 34.31 3.71
CA LEU A 6 -22.15 33.16 4.60
C LEU A 6 -20.69 32.85 4.99
N CYS A 7 -20.27 33.32 6.17
CA CYS A 7 -19.06 32.84 6.82
C CYS A 7 -19.24 31.36 7.14
N PHE A 8 -18.61 30.48 6.36
CA PHE A 8 -18.41 29.08 6.75
C PHE A 8 -17.50 29.06 7.98
N SER A 9 -18.05 28.68 9.14
CA SER A 9 -17.27 28.51 10.37
C SER A 9 -16.21 27.40 10.19
N PRO A 10 -14.92 27.66 10.50
CA PRO A 10 -13.83 26.71 10.27
C PRO A 10 -13.91 25.43 11.13
N LEU A 11 -14.80 25.35 12.12
CA LEU A 11 -15.08 24.13 12.90
C LEU A 11 -15.87 23.07 12.14
N SER A 12 -16.43 23.38 10.96
CA SER A 12 -17.25 22.43 10.18
C SER A 12 -16.45 21.39 9.41
N LEU A 13 -15.12 21.52 9.30
CA LEU A 13 -14.27 20.66 8.47
C LEU A 13 -13.50 19.59 9.26
N TYR A 14 -13.42 19.75 10.59
CA TYR A 14 -12.86 18.76 11.49
C TYR A 14 -13.98 17.89 12.05
N PRO A 15 -13.77 16.57 12.15
CA PRO A 15 -14.83 15.69 12.61
C PRO A 15 -15.09 15.88 14.11
N HIS A 16 -16.35 15.71 14.49
CA HIS A 16 -16.78 15.55 15.86
C HIS A 16 -17.46 14.19 16.02
N ALA A 17 -17.52 13.64 17.23
CA ALA A 17 -18.25 12.40 17.46
C ALA A 17 -19.74 12.56 17.09
N GLY A 18 -20.30 11.55 16.44
CA GLY A 18 -21.64 11.58 15.84
C GLY A 18 -21.59 11.78 14.33
N SER A 19 -22.70 12.30 13.79
CA SER A 19 -22.92 12.42 12.36
C SER A 19 -22.34 13.72 11.81
N ASN A 20 -21.47 13.60 10.82
CA ASN A 20 -20.85 14.70 10.10
C ASN A 20 -21.34 14.65 8.64
N SER A 21 -21.60 15.79 8.00
CA SER A 21 -22.03 15.84 6.60
C SER A 21 -21.11 16.73 5.77
N LEU A 22 -20.78 16.29 4.57
CA LEU A 22 -20.10 17.08 3.55
C LEU A 22 -20.74 16.86 2.20
N ASP A 23 -20.78 17.91 1.38
CA ASP A 23 -21.10 17.78 -0.03
C ASP A 23 -19.85 17.30 -0.80
N ALA A 24 -20.09 16.43 -1.79
CA ALA A 24 -19.12 16.13 -2.84
C ALA A 24 -19.09 17.28 -3.86
N GLY A 25 -18.00 17.39 -4.62
CA GLY A 25 -17.73 18.56 -5.45
C GLY A 25 -18.77 18.87 -6.53
N GLY A 26 -19.54 17.88 -6.99
CA GLY A 26 -20.57 18.01 -8.04
C GLY A 26 -22.00 18.08 -7.54
N GLY A 27 -22.21 18.16 -6.22
CA GLY A 27 -23.54 18.18 -5.59
C GLY A 27 -24.00 16.84 -5.01
N GLY A 28 -23.17 15.79 -5.08
CA GLY A 28 -23.34 14.59 -4.27
C GLY A 28 -23.26 14.90 -2.77
N ARG A 29 -23.70 13.97 -1.93
CA ARG A 29 -23.77 14.17 -0.48
C ARG A 29 -23.20 12.98 0.27
N CYS A 30 -22.40 13.27 1.28
CA CYS A 30 -21.79 12.30 2.16
C CYS A 30 -22.17 12.53 3.62
N VAL A 31 -22.36 11.43 4.35
CA VAL A 31 -22.54 11.38 5.79
C VAL A 31 -21.47 10.47 6.38
N TYR A 32 -20.76 10.96 7.40
CA TYR A 32 -19.68 10.27 8.08
C TYR A 32 -20.03 10.13 9.56
N GLU A 33 -20.01 8.89 10.06
CA GLU A 33 -20.28 8.58 11.46
C GLU A 33 -18.97 8.40 12.20
N TYR A 34 -18.73 9.28 13.17
CA TYR A 34 -17.53 9.28 13.99
C TYR A 34 -17.85 8.82 15.41
N ALA A 35 -16.98 7.98 16.00
CA ALA A 35 -17.04 7.59 17.40
C ALA A 35 -15.87 8.21 18.17
N ALA A 36 -16.02 8.41 19.48
CA ALA A 36 -14.92 8.89 20.32
C ALA A 36 -14.06 7.71 20.81
N HIS A 37 -12.81 7.65 20.37
CA HIS A 37 -11.78 6.76 20.90
C HIS A 37 -10.79 7.61 21.71
N SER A 38 -10.71 7.39 23.02
CA SER A 38 -9.88 8.23 23.92
C SER A 38 -10.15 9.74 23.78
N ALA A 39 -11.43 10.11 23.65
CA ALA A 39 -11.90 11.48 23.37
C ALA A 39 -11.48 12.07 22.00
N VAL A 40 -10.87 11.26 21.12
CA VAL A 40 -10.56 11.64 19.73
C VAL A 40 -11.62 11.05 18.80
N PRO A 41 -12.29 11.87 17.96
CA PRO A 41 -13.22 11.39 16.95
C PRO A 41 -12.48 10.55 15.88
N VAL A 42 -12.94 9.33 15.66
CA VAL A 42 -12.46 8.43 14.61
C VAL A 42 -13.62 7.98 13.73
N VAL A 43 -13.41 7.86 12.42
CA VAL A 43 -14.47 7.45 11.50
C VAL A 43 -14.80 5.98 11.69
N THR A 44 -16.08 5.64 11.82
CA THR A 44 -16.55 4.25 11.93
C THR A 44 -17.31 3.80 10.70
N ARG A 45 -18.06 4.71 10.08
CA ARG A 45 -18.79 4.48 8.83
C ARG A 45 -18.86 5.75 8.00
N ALA A 46 -19.02 5.58 6.70
CA ALA A 46 -19.40 6.67 5.80
C ALA A 46 -20.37 6.16 4.74
N ASN A 47 -21.24 7.05 4.25
CA ASN A 47 -22.13 6.80 3.13
C ASN A 47 -22.15 8.03 2.23
N CYS A 48 -21.93 7.85 0.94
CA CYS A 48 -21.99 8.91 -0.06
C CYS A 48 -22.92 8.53 -1.21
N SER A 49 -23.74 9.47 -1.66
CA SER A 49 -24.42 9.41 -2.96
C SER A 49 -23.72 10.38 -3.91
N ILE A 50 -23.17 9.85 -5.01
CA ILE A 50 -22.45 10.63 -6.03
C ILE A 50 -23.02 10.37 -7.43
N SER A 51 -22.66 11.23 -8.37
CA SER A 51 -23.06 11.21 -9.77
C SER A 51 -21.88 11.55 -10.68
N ARG A 52 -22.10 11.49 -12.00
CA ARG A 52 -21.11 11.96 -13.00
C ARG A 52 -20.63 13.38 -12.77
N LYS A 53 -21.46 14.24 -12.16
CA LYS A 53 -21.09 15.64 -11.90
C LYS A 53 -20.01 15.77 -10.85
N ASP A 54 -19.86 14.76 -9.98
CA ASP A 54 -18.88 14.77 -8.89
C ASP A 54 -17.48 14.36 -9.36
N LEU A 55 -17.39 13.73 -10.54
CA LEU A 55 -16.11 13.29 -11.10
C LEU A 55 -15.17 14.49 -11.28
N ASP A 56 -13.94 14.31 -10.78
CA ASP A 56 -12.84 15.27 -10.84
C ASP A 56 -13.13 16.63 -10.17
N GLN A 57 -14.15 16.72 -9.30
CA GLN A 57 -14.49 17.94 -8.54
C GLN A 57 -13.96 17.95 -7.10
N GLY A 58 -13.16 16.96 -6.72
CA GLY A 58 -12.59 16.87 -5.38
C GLY A 58 -11.41 17.81 -5.14
N THR A 59 -10.80 17.70 -3.96
CA THR A 59 -9.58 18.44 -3.63
C THR A 59 -8.55 17.57 -2.90
N GLU A 60 -7.28 17.91 -3.10
CA GLU A 60 -6.17 17.30 -2.36
C GLU A 60 -6.08 17.84 -0.91
N PRO A 61 -5.65 17.01 0.06
CA PRO A 61 -5.37 17.46 1.41
C PRO A 61 -4.23 18.47 1.45
N GLY A 62 -4.46 19.60 2.11
CA GLY A 62 -3.42 20.55 2.48
C GLY A 62 -2.55 20.03 3.63
N GLU A 63 -1.46 20.75 3.94
CA GLU A 63 -0.48 20.36 4.97
C GLU A 63 -1.12 20.14 6.35
N SER A 64 -1.98 21.05 6.81
CA SER A 64 -2.65 20.94 8.11
C SER A 64 -3.56 19.71 8.22
N ALA A 65 -4.21 19.30 7.13
CA ALA A 65 -5.02 18.08 7.08
C ALA A 65 -4.13 16.82 7.12
N ARG A 66 -2.99 16.84 6.43
CA ARG A 66 -2.00 15.75 6.47
C ARG A 66 -1.39 15.59 7.87
N GLU A 67 -1.05 16.69 8.53
CA GLU A 67 -0.57 16.68 9.92
C GLU A 67 -1.63 16.14 10.89
N TYR A 68 -2.90 16.53 10.72
CA TYR A 68 -4.00 15.99 11.51
C TYR A 68 -4.08 14.46 11.39
N VAL A 69 -4.06 13.94 10.16
CA VAL A 69 -4.13 12.50 9.93
C VAL A 69 -2.93 11.75 10.51
N ARG A 70 -1.70 12.26 10.33
CA ARG A 70 -0.50 11.63 10.90
C ARG A 70 -0.54 11.51 12.43
N LYS A 71 -1.15 12.48 13.13
CA LYS A 71 -1.34 12.41 14.59
C LYS A 71 -2.24 11.25 15.01
N LEU A 72 -3.25 10.91 14.20
CA LEU A 72 -4.12 9.77 14.45
C LEU A 72 -3.45 8.43 14.11
N GLY A 73 -2.52 8.44 13.15
CA GLY A 73 -1.76 7.26 12.73
C GLY A 73 -0.56 6.90 13.62
N GLY A 74 -0.19 7.77 14.58
CA GLY A 74 1.10 7.82 15.28
C GLY A 74 1.45 6.69 16.25
N HIS A 75 1.23 5.44 15.86
CA HIS A 75 1.79 4.25 16.51
C HIS A 75 3.02 3.75 15.72
N ASP A 76 3.94 3.07 16.41
CA ASP A 76 5.20 2.58 15.86
C ASP A 76 5.00 1.86 14.52
N GLY A 77 5.72 2.29 13.48
CA GLY A 77 5.72 1.69 12.15
C GLY A 77 4.67 2.22 11.15
N CYS A 78 3.83 3.17 11.57
CA CYS A 78 2.76 3.79 10.75
C CYS A 78 2.98 5.30 10.50
N GLU A 79 4.18 5.81 10.78
CA GLU A 79 4.52 7.25 10.74
C GLU A 79 4.39 7.86 9.34
N ASN A 80 4.44 6.99 8.32
CA ASN A 80 4.34 7.35 6.90
C ASN A 80 2.94 7.18 6.33
N ASP A 81 1.91 6.98 7.16
CA ASP A 81 0.52 6.92 6.69
C ASP A 81 0.19 8.16 5.84
N ASP A 82 -0.48 7.90 4.72
CA ASP A 82 -1.06 8.92 3.87
C ASP A 82 -2.32 9.50 4.54
N ALA A 83 -2.66 10.72 4.14
CA ALA A 83 -4.00 11.27 4.34
C ALA A 83 -4.95 10.61 3.33
N GLY A 84 -5.36 9.38 3.62
CA GLY A 84 -6.23 8.59 2.76
C GLY A 84 -7.62 9.19 2.68
N HIS A 85 -8.10 9.42 1.47
CA HIS A 85 -9.47 9.85 1.23
C HIS A 85 -10.46 8.72 1.51
N ILE A 86 -11.56 9.04 2.20
CA ILE A 86 -12.70 8.13 2.32
C ILE A 86 -13.45 8.13 0.99
N LEU A 87 -14.02 9.28 0.59
CA LEU A 87 -14.42 9.53 -0.79
C LEU A 87 -13.21 10.10 -1.54
N ALA A 88 -12.75 9.40 -2.58
CA ALA A 88 -11.61 9.77 -3.42
C ALA A 88 -11.73 11.20 -3.97
N ASN A 89 -10.59 11.89 -4.14
CA ASN A 89 -10.52 13.18 -4.85
C ASN A 89 -11.21 13.11 -6.23
N ARG A 90 -10.87 12.09 -7.03
CA ARG A 90 -11.44 11.87 -8.36
C ARG A 90 -12.96 11.64 -8.36
N LEU A 91 -13.52 11.21 -7.22
CA LEU A 91 -14.96 10.95 -7.04
C LEU A 91 -15.69 12.14 -6.39
N GLY A 92 -15.04 13.31 -6.31
CA GLY A 92 -15.63 14.53 -5.75
C GLY A 92 -15.32 14.73 -4.26
N GLY A 93 -14.45 13.91 -3.68
CA GLY A 93 -14.08 13.98 -2.27
C GLY A 93 -13.17 15.14 -1.94
N ARG A 94 -13.47 15.83 -0.84
CA ARG A 94 -12.70 16.98 -0.36
C ARG A 94 -11.54 16.53 0.50
N GLY A 95 -10.39 17.17 0.34
CA GLY A 95 -9.18 16.95 1.15
C GLY A 95 -9.24 17.62 2.52
N VAL A 96 -10.30 17.35 3.28
CA VAL A 96 -10.55 17.93 4.61
C VAL A 96 -10.63 16.83 5.68
N PRO A 97 -10.25 17.10 6.94
CA PRO A 97 -10.14 16.08 7.99
C PRO A 97 -11.34 15.13 8.14
N THR A 98 -12.58 15.60 7.98
CA THR A 98 -13.79 14.77 8.05
C THR A 98 -13.92 13.71 6.93
N ASN A 99 -13.21 13.87 5.81
CA ASN A 99 -13.18 12.91 4.69
C ASN A 99 -11.83 12.17 4.61
N LEU A 100 -11.02 12.22 5.67
CA LEU A 100 -9.68 11.64 5.69
C LEU A 100 -9.52 10.68 6.86
N PHE A 101 -8.68 9.67 6.68
CA PHE A 101 -8.27 8.75 7.73
C PHE A 101 -6.80 8.30 7.53
N PRO A 102 -6.12 7.82 8.59
CA PRO A 102 -4.76 7.29 8.45
C PRO A 102 -4.79 5.99 7.65
N GLN A 103 -4.14 6.00 6.50
CA GLN A 103 -4.13 4.89 5.57
C GLN A 103 -2.70 4.60 5.13
N SER A 104 -2.31 3.33 5.11
CA SER A 104 -0.97 3.00 4.65
C SER A 104 -0.79 3.36 3.17
N PRO A 105 0.38 3.89 2.77
CA PRO A 105 0.66 4.25 1.38
C PRO A 105 0.46 3.09 0.40
N HIS A 106 0.78 1.85 0.80
CA HIS A 106 0.59 0.67 -0.03
C HIS A 106 -0.89 0.42 -0.32
N LEU A 107 -1.76 0.57 0.69
CA LEU A 107 -3.20 0.44 0.48
C LEU A 107 -3.73 1.63 -0.34
N ASN A 108 -3.45 2.85 0.12
CA ASN A 108 -3.97 4.10 -0.45
C ASN A 108 -3.67 4.21 -1.94
N ARG A 109 -2.41 3.99 -2.34
CA ARG A 109 -1.94 4.14 -3.72
C ARG A 109 -2.01 2.83 -4.53
N GLY A 110 -2.48 1.75 -3.90
CA GLY A 110 -2.55 0.41 -4.48
C GLY A 110 -3.98 -0.06 -4.64
N ALA A 111 -4.36 -1.09 -3.87
CA ALA A 111 -5.65 -1.76 -4.05
C ALA A 111 -6.87 -0.84 -3.81
N TRP A 112 -6.71 0.22 -3.00
CA TRP A 112 -7.75 1.21 -2.77
C TRP A 112 -7.98 2.09 -4.00
N GLU A 113 -6.91 2.70 -4.53
CA GLU A 113 -6.95 3.50 -5.76
C GLU A 113 -7.48 2.70 -6.96
N VAL A 114 -7.12 1.42 -7.08
CA VAL A 114 -7.66 0.53 -8.14
C VAL A 114 -9.19 0.41 -8.04
N MET A 115 -9.73 0.28 -6.82
CA MET A 115 -11.18 0.24 -6.62
C MET A 115 -11.84 1.57 -6.99
N GLU A 116 -11.24 2.69 -6.57
CA GLU A 116 -11.74 4.03 -6.88
C GLU A 116 -11.71 4.36 -8.38
N ARG A 117 -10.66 3.95 -9.10
CA ARG A 117 -10.57 4.09 -10.55
C ARG A 117 -11.69 3.32 -11.25
N GLY A 118 -11.96 2.08 -10.85
CA GLY A 118 -13.06 1.29 -11.41
C GLY A 118 -14.43 1.94 -11.19
N ILE A 119 -14.63 2.60 -10.05
CA ILE A 119 -15.86 3.37 -9.77
C ILE A 119 -15.97 4.59 -10.69
N ALA A 120 -14.87 5.34 -10.84
CA ALA A 120 -14.84 6.51 -11.70
C ALA A 120 -15.11 6.16 -13.18
N GLU A 121 -14.50 5.07 -13.68
CA GLU A 121 -14.73 4.55 -15.03
C GLU A 121 -16.19 4.12 -15.23
N CYS A 122 -16.75 3.38 -14.27
CA CYS A 122 -18.15 2.99 -14.36
C CYS A 122 -19.10 4.20 -14.39
N LEU A 123 -18.89 5.19 -13.52
CA LEU A 123 -19.70 6.41 -13.52
C LEU A 123 -19.56 7.19 -14.83
N ALA A 124 -18.34 7.27 -15.39
CA ALA A 124 -18.11 7.97 -16.65
C ALA A 124 -18.87 7.33 -17.82
N ASP A 125 -18.80 6.00 -17.94
CA ASP A 125 -19.19 5.31 -19.17
C ASP A 125 -20.57 4.62 -19.10
N HIS A 126 -21.04 4.27 -17.90
CA HIS A 126 -22.15 3.33 -17.74
C HIS A 126 -23.23 3.78 -16.75
N ALA A 127 -22.86 4.03 -15.49
CA ALA A 127 -23.78 4.42 -14.43
C ALA A 127 -24.10 5.92 -14.47
N THR A 128 -25.22 6.37 -13.91
CA THR A 128 -25.49 7.82 -13.74
C THR A 128 -25.25 8.30 -12.31
N SER A 129 -25.39 7.39 -11.35
CA SER A 129 -25.15 7.65 -9.93
C SER A 129 -24.69 6.38 -9.22
N ALA A 130 -24.03 6.57 -8.07
CA ALA A 130 -23.61 5.47 -7.22
C ALA A 130 -23.80 5.82 -5.74
N THR A 131 -24.16 4.82 -4.95
CA THR A 131 -24.13 4.87 -3.48
C THR A 131 -22.89 4.12 -3.01
N LEU A 132 -22.05 4.79 -2.25
CA LEU A 132 -20.79 4.27 -1.73
C LEU A 132 -20.88 4.17 -0.22
N GLN A 133 -20.31 3.11 0.34
CA GLN A 133 -20.36 2.83 1.77
C GLN A 133 -19.01 2.36 2.27
N TRP A 134 -18.61 2.88 3.44
CA TRP A 134 -17.40 2.46 4.14
C TRP A 134 -17.73 2.03 5.56
N THR A 135 -17.05 0.99 6.03
CA THR A 135 -17.05 0.60 7.45
C THR A 135 -15.62 0.35 7.89
N PHE A 136 -15.23 0.95 9.00
CA PHE A 136 -13.87 0.90 9.54
C PHE A 136 -13.85 0.03 10.80
N ALA A 137 -12.88 -0.88 10.87
CA ALA A 137 -12.67 -1.74 12.03
C ALA A 137 -11.37 -1.37 12.73
N TYR A 138 -11.43 -1.27 14.06
CA TYR A 138 -10.32 -0.92 14.94
C TYR A 138 -9.99 -2.13 15.82
N SER A 139 -8.73 -2.29 16.24
CA SER A 139 -8.33 -3.43 17.07
C SER A 139 -8.80 -3.24 18.52
N ALA A 140 -8.81 -2.00 18.99
CA ALA A 140 -9.31 -1.59 20.29
C ALA A 140 -10.05 -0.25 20.23
N SER A 141 -10.88 0.03 21.25
CA SER A 141 -11.61 1.29 21.41
C SER A 141 -10.72 2.50 21.74
N LEU A 142 -9.42 2.29 21.88
CA LEU A 142 -8.42 3.34 22.10
C LEU A 142 -7.64 3.66 20.82
N ASP A 143 -7.72 2.80 19.79
CA ASP A 143 -6.97 2.97 18.54
C ASP A 143 -7.55 4.11 17.72
N GLN A 144 -6.70 4.98 17.18
CA GLN A 144 -7.12 6.09 16.33
C GLN A 144 -6.99 5.81 14.83
N ARG A 145 -6.31 4.71 14.50
CA ARG A 145 -6.06 4.21 13.15
C ARG A 145 -6.83 2.90 12.92
N PRO A 146 -7.65 2.80 11.86
CA PRO A 146 -8.38 1.56 11.59
C PRO A 146 -7.41 0.47 11.14
N ARG A 147 -7.64 -0.75 11.61
CA ARG A 147 -6.91 -1.96 11.18
C ARG A 147 -7.36 -2.45 9.80
N SER A 148 -8.64 -2.22 9.47
CA SER A 148 -9.19 -2.54 8.16
C SER A 148 -10.35 -1.63 7.81
N ALA A 149 -10.67 -1.58 6.52
CA ALA A 149 -11.84 -0.89 6.01
C ALA A 149 -12.55 -1.77 4.97
N THR A 150 -13.87 -1.82 5.03
CA THR A 150 -14.71 -2.40 3.98
C THR A 150 -15.28 -1.26 3.17
N TYR A 151 -15.12 -1.32 1.85
CA TYR A 151 -15.61 -0.36 0.89
C TYR A 151 -16.59 -1.09 -0.05
N ALA A 152 -17.80 -0.56 -0.16
CA ALA A 152 -18.84 -1.06 -1.05
C ALA A 152 -19.37 0.05 -1.95
N VAL A 153 -19.81 -0.35 -3.15
CA VAL A 153 -20.46 0.52 -4.13
C VAL A 153 -21.65 -0.19 -4.75
N GLU A 154 -22.75 0.54 -4.87
CA GLU A 154 -23.95 0.15 -5.59
C GLU A 154 -24.25 1.21 -6.66
N TYR A 155 -24.34 0.79 -7.91
CA TYR A 155 -24.67 1.68 -9.02
C TYR A 155 -26.18 1.65 -9.28
N ASP A 156 -26.71 2.74 -9.80
CA ASP A 156 -28.10 2.78 -10.29
C ASP A 156 -28.30 1.82 -11.47
N GLN A 157 -27.29 1.69 -12.33
CA GLN A 157 -27.30 0.84 -13.52
C GLN A 157 -25.88 0.62 -14.08
N GLY A 158 -25.77 -0.21 -15.12
CA GLY A 158 -24.60 -0.29 -15.99
C GLY A 158 -23.45 -1.15 -15.47
N CYS A 159 -23.24 -1.20 -14.15
CA CYS A 159 -22.15 -1.96 -13.54
C CYS A 159 -22.64 -2.79 -12.34
N PRO A 160 -21.97 -3.93 -12.05
CA PRO A 160 -22.28 -4.72 -10.87
C PRO A 160 -21.84 -3.98 -9.59
N SER A 161 -22.61 -4.15 -8.52
CA SER A 161 -22.20 -3.75 -7.18
C SER A 161 -20.96 -4.53 -6.73
N VAL A 162 -20.08 -3.86 -5.99
CA VAL A 162 -18.82 -4.44 -5.49
C VAL A 162 -18.70 -4.15 -4.00
N SER A 163 -18.23 -5.12 -3.23
CA SER A 163 -17.84 -4.94 -1.83
C SER A 163 -16.50 -5.62 -1.58
N ARG A 164 -15.55 -4.92 -0.97
CA ARG A 164 -14.21 -5.42 -0.66
C ARG A 164 -13.75 -4.96 0.70
N SER A 165 -13.09 -5.85 1.43
CA SER A 165 -12.41 -5.53 2.68
C SER A 165 -10.91 -5.44 2.45
N PHE A 166 -10.30 -4.39 2.99
CA PHE A 166 -8.88 -4.10 2.85
C PHE A 166 -8.24 -4.05 4.23
N LEU A 167 -7.09 -4.72 4.36
CA LEU A 167 -6.25 -4.56 5.54
C LEU A 167 -5.46 -3.27 5.42
N ASN A 168 -5.55 -2.42 6.44
CA ASN A 168 -4.80 -1.19 6.54
C ASN A 168 -3.52 -1.48 7.34
N ILE A 169 -2.62 -2.31 6.84
CA ILE A 169 -1.39 -2.67 7.55
C ILE A 169 -0.36 -1.55 7.37
N CYS A 170 0.36 -1.21 8.43
CA CYS A 170 1.38 -0.15 8.38
C CYS A 170 2.55 -0.56 7.49
N THR A 171 2.95 0.34 6.59
CA THR A 171 4.16 0.15 5.76
C THR A 171 5.38 0.44 6.61
N GLY A 172 6.00 -0.62 7.13
CA GLY A 172 7.20 -0.53 7.96
C GLY A 172 7.48 -1.74 8.84
N MET A 173 6.49 -2.62 9.07
CA MET A 173 6.64 -3.69 10.07
C MET A 173 6.38 -5.12 9.59
N GLU A 174 5.81 -5.35 8.40
CA GLU A 174 5.78 -6.73 7.92
C GLU A 174 7.11 -7.07 7.29
N THR A 175 7.87 -7.86 8.04
CA THR A 175 9.07 -8.49 7.55
C THR A 175 8.80 -9.97 7.37
N VAL A 176 9.45 -10.56 6.37
CA VAL A 176 9.44 -12.01 6.19
C VAL A 176 10.84 -12.53 6.46
N ASN A 177 10.88 -13.69 7.08
CA ASN A 177 12.12 -14.42 7.32
C ASN A 177 12.39 -15.30 6.10
N LEU A 178 13.49 -15.03 5.41
CA LEU A 178 13.93 -15.76 4.22
C LEU A 178 15.27 -16.46 4.47
N ASN A 179 15.42 -17.70 4.02
CA ASN A 179 16.75 -18.28 3.79
C ASN A 179 17.11 -18.05 2.33
N ILE A 180 18.20 -17.33 2.08
CA ILE A 180 18.67 -17.01 0.74
C ILE A 180 20.03 -17.67 0.53
N SER A 181 20.16 -18.47 -0.53
CA SER A 181 21.43 -19.10 -0.89
C SER A 181 21.74 -18.94 -2.38
N CYS A 182 23.02 -18.76 -2.69
CA CYS A 182 23.52 -18.58 -4.05
C CYS A 182 24.38 -19.78 -4.38
N VAL A 183 23.96 -20.51 -5.41
CA VAL A 183 24.63 -21.73 -5.85
C VAL A 183 25.21 -21.48 -7.22
N ASP A 184 26.49 -21.80 -7.37
CA ASP A 184 27.16 -21.89 -8.66
C ASP A 184 27.83 -23.26 -8.77
N SER A 185 27.37 -24.07 -9.73
CA SER A 185 27.89 -25.42 -9.97
C SER A 185 29.32 -25.47 -10.53
N THR A 186 29.90 -24.31 -10.88
CA THR A 186 31.17 -24.19 -11.61
C THR A 186 32.29 -23.52 -10.81
N THR A 187 32.03 -23.04 -9.59
CA THR A 187 33.03 -22.28 -8.81
C THR A 187 33.40 -22.95 -7.48
N ALA A 188 34.59 -22.62 -6.96
CA ALA A 188 35.09 -23.15 -5.69
C ALA A 188 34.52 -22.42 -4.45
N SER A 189 33.98 -21.22 -4.64
CA SER A 189 33.31 -20.44 -3.60
C SER A 189 32.25 -19.52 -4.20
N SER A 190 31.05 -19.57 -3.63
CA SER A 190 29.92 -18.68 -3.94
C SER A 190 29.35 -18.11 -2.65
N GLY A 191 28.87 -16.87 -2.70
CA GLY A 191 28.18 -16.23 -1.59
C GLY A 191 27.18 -15.19 -2.09
N CYS A 192 26.09 -15.02 -1.35
CA CYS A 192 25.16 -13.92 -1.59
C CYS A 192 25.45 -12.76 -0.64
N ILE A 193 25.40 -11.56 -1.18
CA ILE A 193 25.24 -10.32 -0.42
C ILE A 193 23.84 -9.80 -0.73
N ILE A 194 23.10 -9.43 0.31
CA ILE A 194 21.82 -8.75 0.19
C ILE A 194 22.06 -7.25 0.37
N HIS A 195 21.57 -6.47 -0.58
CA HIS A 195 21.57 -5.02 -0.52
C HIS A 195 20.13 -4.52 -0.45
N THR A 196 19.79 -3.81 0.63
CA THR A 196 18.45 -3.28 0.83
C THR A 196 18.45 -1.81 0.44
N GLN A 197 17.71 -1.43 -0.62
CA GLN A 197 17.71 -0.04 -1.09
C GLN A 197 17.09 0.93 -0.07
N ALA A 198 16.18 0.44 0.78
CA ALA A 198 15.46 1.27 1.75
C ALA A 198 16.37 1.91 2.80
N ASP A 199 17.44 1.22 3.22
CA ASP A 199 18.40 1.69 4.23
C ASP A 199 19.85 1.70 3.71
N SER A 200 20.06 1.38 2.43
CA SER A 200 21.38 1.25 1.79
C SER A 200 22.31 0.27 2.53
N SER A 201 21.75 -0.70 3.25
CA SER A 201 22.52 -1.68 4.02
C SER A 201 22.95 -2.87 3.18
N PHE A 202 24.11 -3.44 3.50
CA PHE A 202 24.63 -4.67 2.92
C PHE A 202 24.77 -5.73 4.01
N LYS A 203 24.27 -6.92 3.75
CA LYS A 203 24.36 -8.07 4.67
C LYS A 203 24.74 -9.32 3.90
N THR A 204 25.62 -10.15 4.45
CA THR A 204 25.84 -11.50 3.90
C THR A 204 24.59 -12.32 4.12
N ALA A 205 24.11 -13.04 3.09
CA ALA A 205 23.00 -13.95 3.30
C ALA A 205 23.41 -15.04 4.29
N GLN A 206 22.59 -15.22 5.31
CA GLN A 206 22.69 -16.27 6.32
C GLN A 206 21.28 -16.85 6.50
N ASP A 207 21.19 -17.99 7.18
CA ASP A 207 19.88 -18.52 7.57
C ASP A 207 19.16 -17.49 8.45
N GLY A 208 17.89 -17.24 8.15
CA GLY A 208 17.06 -16.35 8.97
C GLY A 208 17.05 -14.88 8.54
N PHE A 209 17.22 -14.57 7.25
CA PHE A 209 17.33 -13.19 6.78
C PHE A 209 15.98 -12.46 6.78
N VAL A 210 15.87 -11.41 7.59
CA VAL A 210 14.64 -10.62 7.73
C VAL A 210 14.61 -9.52 6.67
N VAL A 211 13.64 -9.58 5.74
CA VAL A 211 13.40 -8.54 4.72
C VAL A 211 12.10 -7.80 4.95
N PRO A 212 12.10 -6.46 4.78
CA PRO A 212 10.85 -5.71 4.73
C PRO A 212 10.06 -6.04 3.47
N LEU A 213 8.76 -6.25 3.62
CA LEU A 213 7.82 -6.30 2.50
C LEU A 213 7.68 -4.93 1.85
N ALA A 214 7.19 -4.92 0.61
CA ALA A 214 6.94 -3.72 -0.19
C ALA A 214 8.17 -2.80 -0.36
N LYS A 215 9.37 -3.37 -0.25
CA LYS A 215 10.65 -2.70 -0.49
C LYS A 215 11.46 -3.51 -1.49
N GLN A 216 12.14 -2.80 -2.39
CA GLN A 216 13.10 -3.43 -3.28
C GLN A 216 14.37 -3.81 -2.52
N PHE A 217 14.82 -5.05 -2.70
CA PHE A 217 16.13 -5.50 -2.28
C PHE A 217 16.80 -6.31 -3.39
N GLU A 218 18.12 -6.34 -3.33
CA GLU A 218 19.00 -6.94 -4.34
C GLU A 218 19.75 -8.11 -3.73
N ILE A 219 19.88 -9.19 -4.50
CA ILE A 219 20.69 -10.35 -4.15
C ILE A 219 21.88 -10.36 -5.10
N ILE A 220 23.04 -9.98 -4.58
CA ILE A 220 24.30 -9.90 -5.32
C ILE A 220 25.07 -11.20 -5.07
N HIS A 221 25.23 -12.00 -6.11
CA HIS A 221 26.01 -13.22 -6.07
C HIS A 221 27.43 -12.95 -6.54
N LEU A 222 28.34 -13.03 -5.58
CA LEU A 222 29.76 -12.93 -5.83
C LEU A 222 30.29 -14.30 -6.21
N ARG A 223 30.90 -14.36 -7.39
CA ARG A 223 31.49 -15.57 -7.95
C ARG A 223 32.99 -15.38 -8.13
N GLN A 224 33.75 -16.38 -7.72
CA GLN A 224 35.18 -16.46 -8.00
C GLN A 224 35.47 -17.69 -8.87
N PRO A 225 35.70 -17.52 -10.19
CA PRO A 225 36.16 -18.61 -11.04
C PRO A 225 37.52 -19.12 -10.54
N THR A 226 37.71 -20.43 -10.53
CA THR A 226 38.93 -21.06 -10.01
C THR A 226 40.19 -20.51 -10.69
N ARG A 227 41.13 -19.99 -9.88
CA ARG A 227 42.50 -19.51 -10.23
C ARG A 227 42.65 -18.11 -10.84
N THR A 228 41.61 -17.26 -10.84
CA THR A 228 41.75 -15.83 -11.20
C THR A 228 41.43 -14.91 -10.01
N SER A 229 42.09 -13.76 -9.90
CA SER A 229 41.85 -12.74 -8.85
C SER A 229 40.64 -11.86 -9.10
N THR A 230 39.92 -12.08 -10.21
CA THR A 230 38.76 -11.27 -10.61
C THR A 230 37.46 -11.90 -10.15
N TYR A 231 36.68 -11.17 -9.35
CA TYR A 231 35.31 -11.51 -8.99
C TYR A 231 34.35 -11.06 -10.10
N SER A 232 33.31 -11.85 -10.35
CA SER A 232 32.14 -11.40 -11.11
C SER A 232 30.93 -11.32 -10.19
N ALA A 233 30.04 -10.37 -10.45
CA ALA A 233 28.81 -10.20 -9.71
C ALA A 233 27.61 -10.38 -10.65
N LEU A 234 26.66 -11.20 -10.24
CA LEU A 234 25.35 -11.30 -10.85
C LEU A 234 24.31 -10.81 -9.83
N THR A 235 23.39 -9.95 -10.25
CA THR A 235 22.41 -9.35 -9.35
C THR A 235 21.01 -9.81 -9.71
N TRP A 236 20.29 -10.36 -8.73
CA TRP A 236 18.85 -10.51 -8.77
C TRP A 236 18.18 -9.36 -8.02
N CYS A 237 16.97 -9.00 -8.41
CA CYS A 237 16.19 -7.99 -7.71
C CYS A 237 14.82 -8.54 -7.34
N VAL A 238 14.40 -8.27 -6.10
CA VAL A 238 13.03 -8.49 -5.62
C VAL A 238 12.31 -7.16 -5.64
N SER A 239 11.17 -7.08 -6.33
CA SER A 239 10.44 -5.81 -6.52
C SER A 239 9.78 -5.29 -5.25
N GLU A 240 9.48 -3.99 -5.23
CA GLU A 240 8.61 -3.33 -4.23
C GLU A 240 7.14 -3.81 -4.22
N SER A 241 6.72 -4.65 -5.16
CA SER A 241 5.37 -5.26 -5.15
C SER A 241 5.23 -6.46 -4.21
N SER A 242 6.26 -6.76 -3.43
CA SER A 242 6.26 -7.91 -2.51
C SER A 242 5.26 -7.71 -1.36
N HIS A 243 4.48 -8.73 -1.04
CA HIS A 243 3.44 -8.68 0.00
C HIS A 243 3.12 -10.08 0.54
N LEU A 244 2.42 -10.15 1.67
CA LEU A 244 1.81 -11.37 2.18
C LEU A 244 0.34 -11.42 1.76
N THR A 245 -0.11 -12.58 1.30
CA THR A 245 -1.53 -12.84 1.04
C THR A 245 -2.28 -13.01 2.37
N PRO A 246 -3.63 -12.94 2.38
CA PRO A 246 -4.42 -13.26 3.58
C PRO A 246 -4.20 -14.68 4.10
N SER A 247 -3.80 -15.63 3.25
CA SER A 247 -3.46 -17.00 3.64
C SER A 247 -2.06 -17.12 4.24
N GLY A 248 -1.28 -16.03 4.27
CA GLY A 248 0.07 -15.99 4.81
C GLY A 248 1.16 -16.38 3.81
N SER A 249 0.84 -16.46 2.52
CA SER A 249 1.80 -16.78 1.46
C SER A 249 2.57 -15.52 1.05
N PHE A 250 3.88 -15.64 0.81
CA PHE A 250 4.74 -14.55 0.38
C PHE A 250 4.76 -14.45 -1.14
N VAL A 251 4.19 -13.36 -1.66
CA VAL A 251 4.12 -13.06 -3.09
C VAL A 251 5.14 -11.98 -3.44
N PHE A 252 5.96 -12.24 -4.46
CA PHE A 252 6.97 -11.29 -4.92
C PHE A 252 7.27 -11.44 -6.41
N LYS A 253 7.95 -10.44 -6.98
CA LYS A 253 8.52 -10.55 -8.33
C LYS A 253 10.03 -10.61 -8.23
N LEU A 254 10.64 -11.56 -8.93
CA LEU A 254 12.09 -11.75 -8.99
C LEU A 254 12.61 -11.57 -10.42
N GLY A 255 13.53 -10.63 -10.61
CA GLY A 255 14.20 -10.35 -11.87
C GLY A 255 15.71 -10.58 -11.80
N VAL A 256 16.37 -10.63 -12.96
CA VAL A 256 17.84 -10.64 -13.10
C VAL A 256 18.25 -9.35 -13.76
N THR A 257 19.20 -8.62 -13.18
CA THR A 257 19.69 -7.39 -13.81
C THR A 257 20.93 -7.68 -14.66
N ASN A 258 20.88 -7.25 -15.92
CA ASN A 258 22.07 -7.15 -16.74
C ASN A 258 22.69 -5.78 -16.47
N ALA A 259 23.89 -5.76 -15.89
CA ALA A 259 24.62 -4.57 -15.46
C ALA A 259 25.13 -3.69 -16.61
N THR A 260 24.30 -3.35 -17.61
CA THR A 260 24.75 -2.64 -18.82
C THR A 260 24.31 -1.19 -18.94
N ARG A 261 23.40 -0.64 -18.10
CA ARG A 261 23.13 0.81 -18.09
C ARG A 261 22.82 1.37 -16.71
N SER A 262 23.40 2.54 -16.45
CA SER A 262 23.31 3.29 -15.20
C SER A 262 21.87 3.67 -14.84
N GLY A 263 21.49 3.37 -13.59
CA GLY A 263 20.59 4.24 -12.83
C GLY A 263 19.16 3.77 -12.60
N SER A 264 18.72 2.67 -13.20
CA SER A 264 17.41 2.09 -12.86
C SER A 264 17.48 0.56 -12.96
N LEU A 265 17.50 -0.11 -11.81
CA LEU A 265 17.35 -1.56 -11.74
C LEU A 265 15.90 -1.89 -12.10
N ASP A 266 15.68 -2.16 -13.37
CA ASP A 266 14.36 -2.43 -13.89
C ASP A 266 14.03 -3.92 -13.71
N CYS A 267 13.29 -4.27 -12.65
CA CYS A 267 12.83 -5.64 -12.40
C CYS A 267 11.76 -6.11 -13.40
N LEU A 268 11.66 -5.53 -14.60
CA LEU A 268 10.52 -5.70 -15.51
C LEU A 268 10.45 -7.04 -16.22
N SER A 269 11.52 -7.83 -16.27
CA SER A 269 11.47 -9.21 -16.78
C SER A 269 11.18 -10.24 -15.67
N ALA A 270 10.64 -9.81 -14.53
CA ALA A 270 10.46 -10.65 -13.37
C ALA A 270 9.20 -11.53 -13.46
N GLY A 271 9.37 -12.82 -13.20
CA GLY A 271 8.25 -13.71 -12.90
C GLY A 271 7.65 -13.36 -11.54
N THR A 272 6.34 -13.50 -11.41
CA THR A 272 5.66 -13.46 -10.11
C THR A 272 5.76 -14.85 -9.47
N PHE A 273 6.17 -14.89 -8.21
CA PHE A 273 6.30 -16.10 -7.41
C PHE A 273 5.43 -15.98 -6.17
N ASP A 274 4.95 -17.11 -5.69
CA ASP A 274 4.16 -17.27 -4.49
C ASP A 274 4.75 -18.43 -3.69
N LEU A 275 5.11 -18.18 -2.42
CA LEU A 275 5.68 -19.17 -1.52
C LEU A 275 4.82 -19.26 -0.26
N ASN A 276 4.39 -20.47 0.09
CA ASN A 276 3.85 -20.73 1.42
C ASN A 276 4.98 -20.83 2.46
N PRO A 277 4.68 -20.65 3.77
CA PRO A 277 5.66 -20.89 4.82
C PRO A 277 6.29 -22.29 4.72
N GLY A 278 7.61 -22.35 4.73
CA GLY A 278 8.42 -23.56 4.52
C GLY A 278 8.74 -23.90 3.06
N GLU A 279 8.16 -23.20 2.08
CA GLU A 279 8.45 -23.44 0.67
C GLU A 279 9.69 -22.68 0.18
N CYS A 280 10.34 -23.28 -0.81
CA CYS A 280 11.48 -22.69 -1.49
C CYS A 280 11.24 -22.62 -2.99
N MET A 281 11.79 -21.59 -3.62
CA MET A 281 11.97 -21.54 -5.07
C MET A 281 13.45 -21.46 -5.44
N VAL A 282 13.76 -21.88 -6.67
CA VAL A 282 15.08 -21.69 -7.29
C VAL A 282 14.90 -20.95 -8.60
N ALA A 283 15.63 -19.84 -8.76
CA ALA A 283 15.70 -19.09 -10.00
C ALA A 283 17.08 -19.24 -10.63
N HIS A 284 17.10 -19.55 -11.93
CA HIS A 284 18.32 -19.76 -12.70
C HIS A 284 18.63 -18.54 -13.57
N ALA A 285 19.91 -18.19 -13.65
CA ALA A 285 20.43 -17.25 -14.64
C ALA A 285 21.13 -17.99 -15.80
N ARG A 286 21.51 -17.26 -16.85
CA ARG A 286 22.06 -17.82 -18.10
C ARG A 286 23.44 -18.50 -17.97
N GLU A 287 24.09 -18.44 -16.80
CA GLU A 287 25.49 -18.85 -16.60
C GLU A 287 25.69 -19.89 -15.49
N ALA A 288 24.78 -20.87 -15.37
CA ALA A 288 24.83 -21.93 -14.35
C ALA A 288 24.80 -21.44 -12.88
N ALA A 289 24.53 -20.15 -12.67
CA ALA A 289 24.27 -19.54 -11.37
C ALA A 289 22.77 -19.57 -11.06
N SER A 290 22.44 -19.92 -9.83
CA SER A 290 21.07 -19.88 -9.32
C SER A 290 20.99 -19.24 -7.95
N VAL A 291 19.84 -18.64 -7.67
CA VAL A 291 19.47 -18.18 -6.32
C VAL A 291 18.31 -19.04 -5.84
N GLN A 292 18.43 -19.53 -4.60
CA GLN A 292 17.34 -20.18 -3.90
C GLN A 292 16.81 -19.24 -2.82
N LEU A 293 15.49 -19.08 -2.75
CA LEU A 293 14.80 -18.32 -1.73
C LEU A 293 13.81 -19.25 -1.05
N CYS A 294 13.95 -19.43 0.26
CA CYS A 294 13.00 -20.16 1.09
C CYS A 294 12.29 -19.19 2.01
N PHE A 295 10.96 -19.21 1.98
CA PHE A 295 10.16 -18.43 2.91
C PHE A 295 9.94 -19.25 4.18
N ASN A 296 10.49 -18.81 5.31
CA ASN A 296 10.36 -19.55 6.56
C ASN A 296 9.01 -19.23 7.21
N HIS A 297 8.84 -17.98 7.64
CA HIS A 297 7.66 -17.48 8.34
C HIS A 297 7.61 -15.95 8.26
N ARG A 298 6.42 -15.42 8.58
CA ARG A 298 6.23 -14.00 8.87
C ARG A 298 6.88 -13.66 10.22
N GLU A 299 7.75 -12.66 10.25
CA GLU A 299 8.22 -12.06 11.51
C GLU A 299 7.16 -11.08 12.01
N GLN A 300 6.85 -11.14 13.31
CA GLN A 300 5.86 -10.29 13.96
C GLN A 300 6.49 -9.03 14.53
#